data_AF-A0A1I7U9R6-F1
#
_entry.id   AF-A0A1I7U9R6-F1
#
_cell.length_a   1.000
_cell.length_b   1.000
_cell.length_c   1.000
_cell.angle_alpha   90.00
_cell.angle_beta   90.00
_cell.angle_gamma   90.00
#
_symmetry.space_group_name_H-M   'P 1'
#
loop_
_entity.id
_entity.type
_entity.pdbx_description
1 polymer ?
#
loop_
_entity_poly.entity_id
_entity_poly.type
_entity_poly.pdbx_seq_one_letter_code
_entity_poly.pdbx_strand_id
1 'polypeptide(L)'
;MSNSCTTPTSYVTTPDYLIASCHLITIISFPIHVIGLYIILFKTPKAMSSIKWYFVNLHGWIVLYDNTMGVLFIPYLLLPSLSGFPLGLLAHIVDEFYMVVSLLTFCAYMQLSILALFENRFYIICEFSWKVYWEKVRRPWIVAHYIYTVVVFIPMAYMLPDQEVAKEQVLKVGTLNFQNTVIFP
;
A
#
# COMPACT_ATOMS: atom_id res chain seq x y z
N MET A 1 39.51 20.74 -14.72
CA MET A 1 39.30 19.34 -15.15
C MET A 1 37.93 18.93 -14.65
N SER A 2 36.98 18.75 -15.56
CA SER A 2 35.60 18.34 -15.27
C SER A 2 35.60 16.84 -14.96
N ASN A 3 35.63 16.49 -13.68
CA ASN A 3 35.44 15.11 -13.26
C ASN A 3 33.94 14.82 -13.34
N SER A 4 33.49 14.42 -14.53
CA SER A 4 32.18 13.78 -14.69
C SER A 4 32.22 12.47 -13.89
N CYS A 5 31.64 12.48 -12.69
CA CYS A 5 31.37 11.27 -11.93
C CYS A 5 30.30 10.48 -12.66
N THR A 6 30.69 9.70 -13.66
CA THR A 6 29.85 8.65 -14.23
C THR A 6 29.97 7.45 -13.30
N THR A 7 29.14 7.39 -12.26
CA THR A 7 28.93 6.12 -11.57
C THR A 7 28.41 5.11 -12.60
N PRO A 8 28.92 3.87 -12.65
CA PRO A 8 28.30 2.84 -13.46
C PRO A 8 26.93 2.54 -12.84
N THR A 9 25.90 3.26 -13.27
CA THR A 9 24.53 2.99 -12.86
C THR A 9 24.11 1.70 -13.55
N SER A 10 24.19 0.59 -12.81
CA SER A 10 23.63 -0.67 -13.28
C SER A 10 22.14 -0.46 -13.61
N TYR A 11 21.67 -1.04 -14.71
CA TYR A 11 20.28 -0.92 -15.15
C TYR A 11 19.30 -1.30 -14.03
N VAL A 12 19.66 -2.24 -13.15
CA VAL A 12 18.81 -2.65 -12.01
C VAL A 12 18.52 -1.54 -11.00
N THR A 13 19.30 -0.46 -10.99
CA THR A 13 19.13 0.67 -10.07
C THR A 13 18.29 1.79 -10.71
N THR A 14 17.93 1.68 -11.99
CA THR A 14 17.18 2.72 -12.69
C THR A 14 15.68 2.65 -12.40
N PRO A 15 14.96 3.78 -12.45
CA PRO A 15 13.51 3.80 -12.34
C PRO A 15 12.84 2.99 -13.46
N ASP A 16 13.42 2.96 -14.66
CA ASP A 16 12.89 2.19 -15.81
C ASP A 16 12.85 0.69 -15.52
N TYR A 17 13.88 0.15 -14.85
CA TYR A 17 13.90 -1.25 -14.44
C TYR A 17 12.80 -1.56 -13.42
N LEU A 18 12.58 -0.66 -12.45
CA LEU A 18 11.51 -0.82 -11.47
C LEU A 18 10.13 -0.84 -12.16
N ILE A 19 9.87 0.12 -13.04
CA ILE A 19 8.60 0.22 -13.78
C ILE A 19 8.36 -1.06 -14.59
N ALA A 20 9.35 -1.48 -15.37
CA ALA A 20 9.25 -2.69 -16.18
C ALA A 20 9.00 -3.94 -15.33
N SER A 21 9.67 -4.05 -14.17
CA SER A 21 9.50 -5.17 -13.24
C SER A 21 8.11 -5.18 -12.61
N CYS A 22 7.61 -4.04 -12.13
CA CYS A 22 6.27 -3.90 -11.57
C CYS A 22 5.19 -4.25 -12.60
N HIS A 23 5.30 -3.78 -13.84
CA HIS A 23 4.38 -4.12 -14.90
C HIS A 23 4.41 -5.62 -15.23
N LEU A 24 5.60 -6.22 -15.33
CA LEU A 24 5.74 -7.66 -15.58
C LEU A 24 5.11 -8.50 -14.46
N ILE A 25 5.34 -8.14 -13.20
CA ILE A 25 4.72 -8.78 -12.05
C ILE A 25 3.20 -8.65 -12.13
N THR A 26 2.68 -7.47 -12.47
CA THR A 26 1.23 -7.23 -12.56
C THR A 26 0.58 -8.03 -13.69
N ILE A 27 1.24 -8.13 -14.85
CA ILE A 27 0.76 -8.94 -15.99
C ILE A 27 0.61 -10.41 -15.59
N ILE A 28 1.52 -10.93 -14.78
CA ILE A 28 1.47 -12.31 -14.27
C ILE A 28 0.47 -12.45 -13.12
N SER A 29 0.39 -11.46 -12.23
CA SER A 29 -0.48 -11.50 -11.06
C SER A 29 -1.96 -11.36 -11.43
N PHE A 30 -2.29 -10.55 -12.43
CA PHE A 30 -3.67 -10.31 -12.86
C PHE A 30 -4.46 -11.60 -13.18
N PRO A 31 -3.98 -12.52 -14.04
CA PRO A 31 -4.68 -13.79 -14.29
C PRO A 31 -4.77 -14.65 -13.03
N ILE A 32 -3.76 -14.63 -12.15
CA ILE A 32 -3.80 -15.34 -10.86
C ILE A 32 -4.91 -14.78 -9.97
N HIS A 33 -5.08 -13.46 -9.91
CA HIS A 33 -6.18 -12.85 -9.16
C HIS A 33 -7.56 -13.22 -9.73
N VAL A 34 -7.71 -13.30 -11.05
CA VAL A 34 -8.95 -13.74 -11.69
C VAL A 34 -9.25 -15.21 -11.34
N ILE A 35 -8.25 -16.09 -11.43
CA ILE A 35 -8.38 -17.50 -11.03
C ILE A 35 -8.70 -17.62 -9.54
N GLY A 36 -8.03 -16.84 -8.68
CA GLY A 36 -8.29 -16.81 -7.25
C GLY A 36 -9.73 -16.41 -6.93
N LEU A 37 -10.24 -15.35 -7.57
CA LEU A 37 -11.62 -14.92 -7.42
C LEU A 37 -12.60 -16.00 -7.89
N TYR A 38 -12.32 -16.66 -9.02
CA TYR A 38 -13.12 -17.77 -9.52
C TYR A 38 -13.16 -18.94 -8.52
N ILE A 39 -12.03 -19.34 -7.94
CA ILE A 39 -11.96 -20.40 -6.93
C ILE A 39 -12.78 -20.00 -5.70
N ILE A 40 -12.63 -18.77 -5.20
CA ILE A 40 -13.38 -18.28 -4.03
C ILE A 40 -14.88 -18.31 -4.29
N LEU A 41 -15.34 -17.89 -5.48
CA LEU A 41 -16.77 -17.83 -5.78
C LEU A 41 -17.39 -19.20 -6.08
N PHE A 42 -16.70 -20.06 -6.82
CA PHE A 42 -17.29 -21.28 -7.38
C PHE A 42 -16.84 -22.58 -6.69
N LYS A 43 -15.68 -22.59 -6.03
CA LYS A 43 -15.12 -23.78 -5.36
C LYS A 43 -15.24 -23.75 -3.84
N THR A 44 -15.63 -22.63 -3.23
CA THR A 44 -15.87 -22.56 -1.77
C THR A 44 -17.02 -23.50 -1.36
N PRO A 45 -16.78 -24.50 -0.48
CA PRO A 45 -17.80 -25.45 -0.06
C PRO A 45 -18.97 -24.80 0.68
N LYS A 46 -20.18 -25.36 0.55
CA LYS A 46 -21.40 -24.86 1.24
C LYS A 46 -21.27 -24.81 2.77
N ALA A 47 -20.48 -25.72 3.36
CA ALA A 47 -20.20 -25.73 4.80
C ALA A 47 -19.44 -24.46 5.29
N MET A 48 -18.81 -23.72 4.39
CA MET A 48 -18.08 -22.48 4.67
C MET A 48 -18.75 -21.25 4.06
N SER A 49 -20.08 -21.29 3.87
CA SER A 49 -20.84 -20.18 3.26
C SER A 49 -20.71 -18.88 4.06
N SER A 50 -20.64 -18.94 5.38
CA SER A 50 -20.50 -17.77 6.25
C SER A 50 -19.17 -17.01 6.08
N ILE A 51 -18.08 -17.70 5.71
CA ILE A 51 -16.76 -17.05 5.54
C ILE A 51 -16.48 -16.64 4.09
N LYS A 52 -17.26 -17.16 3.14
CA LYS A 52 -17.11 -16.87 1.71
C LYS A 52 -17.01 -15.37 1.41
N TRP A 53 -17.91 -14.57 1.98
CA TRP A 53 -17.93 -13.13 1.77
C TRP A 53 -16.73 -12.40 2.38
N TYR A 54 -16.16 -12.90 3.47
CA TYR A 54 -14.92 -12.36 4.05
C TYR A 54 -13.72 -12.62 3.12
N PHE A 55 -13.65 -13.80 2.50
CA PHE A 55 -12.63 -14.09 1.49
C PHE A 55 -12.79 -13.22 0.24
N VAL A 56 -14.02 -12.98 -0.23
CA VAL A 56 -14.26 -12.08 -1.36
C VAL A 56 -13.86 -10.65 -1.03
N ASN A 57 -14.23 -10.14 0.15
CA ASN A 57 -13.84 -8.80 0.60
C ASN A 57 -12.32 -8.67 0.69
N LEU A 58 -11.64 -9.62 1.36
CA LEU A 58 -10.19 -9.65 1.44
C LEU A 58 -9.52 -9.68 0.06
N HIS A 59 -9.98 -10.57 -0.83
CA HIS A 59 -9.44 -10.68 -2.19
C HIS A 59 -9.64 -9.40 -2.98
N GLY A 60 -10.79 -8.73 -2.83
CA GLY A 60 -11.05 -7.43 -3.46
C GLY A 60 -10.01 -6.37 -3.06
N TRP A 61 -9.72 -6.24 -1.76
CA TRP A 61 -8.71 -5.29 -1.29
C TRP A 61 -7.28 -5.64 -1.70
N ILE A 62 -6.93 -6.93 -1.74
CA ILE A 62 -5.63 -7.39 -2.26
C ILE A 62 -5.47 -6.98 -3.74
N VAL A 63 -6.47 -7.28 -4.57
CA VAL A 63 -6.44 -6.95 -6.01
C VAL A 63 -6.35 -5.45 -6.23
N LEU A 64 -7.09 -4.65 -5.45
CA LEU A 64 -7.02 -3.19 -5.53
C LEU A 64 -5.63 -2.67 -5.14
N TYR A 65 -5.07 -3.17 -4.05
CA TYR A 65 -3.74 -2.78 -3.57
C TYR A 65 -2.64 -3.14 -4.59
N ASP A 66 -2.62 -4.38 -5.07
CA ASP A 66 -1.59 -4.88 -5.98
C ASP A 66 -1.61 -4.15 -7.34
N ASN A 67 -2.79 -3.92 -7.91
CA ASN A 67 -2.89 -3.18 -9.18
C ASN A 67 -2.55 -1.70 -9.02
N THR A 68 -2.87 -1.11 -7.86
CA THR A 68 -2.49 0.28 -7.56
C THR A 68 -0.97 0.42 -7.49
N MET A 69 -0.30 -0.49 -6.77
CA MET A 69 1.16 -0.52 -6.65
C MET A 69 1.87 -0.84 -7.97
N GLY A 70 1.33 -1.77 -8.76
CA GLY A 70 2.01 -2.33 -9.92
C GLY A 70 1.81 -1.57 -11.24
N VAL A 71 0.79 -0.70 -11.33
CA VAL A 71 0.45 0.04 -12.57
C VAL A 71 0.21 1.52 -12.31
N LEU A 72 -0.58 1.86 -11.29
CA LEU A 72 -1.10 3.22 -11.13
C LEU A 72 -0.13 4.16 -10.42
N PHE A 73 0.54 3.69 -9.35
CA PHE A 73 1.38 4.51 -8.49
C PHE A 73 2.88 4.22 -8.64
N ILE A 74 3.29 2.94 -8.61
CA ILE A 74 4.68 2.46 -8.63
C ILE A 74 5.60 3.35 -7.75
N PRO A 75 5.69 3.08 -6.43
CA PRO A 75 6.50 3.90 -5.55
C PRO A 75 7.99 3.72 -5.84
N TYR A 76 8.68 4.81 -6.17
CA TYR A 76 10.14 4.84 -6.18
C TYR A 76 10.64 5.43 -4.87
N LEU A 77 11.29 4.61 -4.03
CA LEU A 77 11.80 5.04 -2.73
C LEU A 77 13.30 5.33 -2.79
N LEU A 78 13.66 6.54 -2.37
CA LEU A 78 15.04 6.96 -2.15
C LEU A 78 15.40 6.70 -0.68
N LEU A 79 16.29 5.74 -0.45
CA LEU A 79 16.86 5.46 0.87
C LEU A 79 18.20 6.20 1.01
N PRO A 80 18.56 6.71 2.21
CA PRO A 80 17.92 6.52 3.53
C PRO A 80 16.87 7.59 3.90
N SER A 81 16.64 8.60 3.06
CA SER A 81 15.72 9.70 3.35
C SER A 81 14.26 9.26 3.49
N LEU A 82 13.92 8.03 3.10
CA LEU A 82 12.55 7.48 3.04
C LEU A 82 11.60 8.41 2.26
N SER A 83 12.17 9.16 1.32
CA SER A 83 11.43 10.00 0.40
C SER A 83 11.10 9.17 -0.83
N GLY A 84 9.89 9.30 -1.37
CA GLY A 84 9.54 8.65 -2.62
C GLY A 84 8.85 9.59 -3.57
N PHE A 85 8.70 9.15 -4.81
CA PHE A 85 7.84 9.78 -5.79
C PHE A 85 7.16 8.69 -6.65
N PRO A 86 5.93 8.94 -7.13
CA PRO A 86 5.22 8.01 -8.00
C PRO A 86 5.81 7.99 -9.41
N LEU A 87 5.94 6.79 -9.98
CA LEU A 87 6.33 6.56 -11.36
C LEU A 87 5.20 5.99 -12.24
N GLY A 88 4.03 5.72 -11.65
CA GLY A 88 2.92 5.06 -12.34
C GLY A 88 2.08 5.98 -13.24
N LEU A 89 1.08 5.39 -13.90
CA LEU A 89 0.27 6.07 -14.93
C LEU A 89 -0.46 7.33 -14.41
N LEU A 90 -0.84 7.36 -13.13
CA LEU A 90 -1.58 8.49 -12.57
C LEU A 90 -0.68 9.66 -12.19
N ALA A 91 0.65 9.52 -12.21
CA ALA A 91 1.59 10.47 -11.59
C ALA A 91 1.46 11.92 -12.11
N HIS A 92 0.90 12.10 -13.30
CA HIS A 92 0.70 13.41 -13.92
C HIS A 92 -0.72 13.96 -13.80
N ILE A 93 -1.65 13.18 -13.25
CA ILE A 93 -3.10 13.49 -13.24
C ILE A 93 -3.58 13.76 -11.83
N VAL A 94 -3.08 13.01 -10.84
CA VAL A 94 -3.52 13.08 -9.45
C VAL A 94 -2.36 13.57 -8.60
N ASP A 95 -2.67 14.40 -7.61
CA ASP A 95 -1.68 14.85 -6.64
C ASP A 95 -1.07 13.66 -5.87
N GLU A 96 0.24 13.70 -5.67
CA GLU A 96 0.99 12.64 -4.99
C GLU A 96 0.44 12.34 -3.59
N PHE A 97 -0.04 13.36 -2.89
CA PHE A 97 -0.65 13.20 -1.58
C PHE A 97 -1.85 12.24 -1.62
N TYR A 98 -2.78 12.43 -2.55
CA TYR A 98 -3.97 11.58 -2.67
C TYR A 98 -3.61 10.15 -3.06
N MET A 99 -2.56 9.98 -3.86
CA MET A 99 -2.08 8.66 -4.23
C MET A 99 -1.52 7.91 -3.03
N VAL A 100 -0.63 8.53 -2.25
CA VAL A 100 -0.05 7.93 -1.04
C VAL A 100 -1.14 7.58 -0.03
N VAL A 101 -2.09 8.50 0.21
CA VAL A 101 -3.21 8.24 1.13
C VAL A 101 -4.08 7.09 0.63
N SER A 102 -4.40 7.03 -0.66
CA SER A 102 -5.21 5.95 -1.22
C SER A 102 -4.50 4.59 -1.10
N LEU A 103 -3.19 4.54 -1.36
CA LEU A 103 -2.38 3.34 -1.20
C LEU A 103 -2.36 2.85 0.25
N LEU A 104 -2.09 3.74 1.21
CA LEU A 104 -2.08 3.41 2.62
C LEU A 104 -3.47 2.96 3.10
N THR A 105 -4.53 3.56 2.57
CA THR A 105 -5.92 3.17 2.86
C THR A 105 -6.22 1.75 2.35
N PHE A 106 -5.83 1.42 1.11
CA PHE A 106 -6.00 0.05 0.59
C PHE A 106 -5.22 -0.99 1.39
N CYS A 107 -3.99 -0.66 1.80
CA CYS A 107 -3.20 -1.53 2.67
C CYS A 107 -3.90 -1.76 4.03
N ALA A 108 -4.40 -0.69 4.66
CA ALA A 108 -5.13 -0.78 5.92
C ALA A 108 -6.43 -1.59 5.79
N TYR A 109 -7.20 -1.40 4.72
CA TYR A 109 -8.42 -2.18 4.47
C TYR A 109 -8.15 -3.66 4.16
N MET A 110 -7.05 -3.97 3.48
CA MET A 110 -6.58 -5.34 3.34
C MET A 110 -6.32 -5.96 4.71
N GLN A 111 -5.56 -5.29 5.59
CA GLN A 111 -5.29 -5.77 6.95
C GLN A 111 -6.57 -5.93 7.79
N LEU A 112 -7.51 -4.97 7.72
CA LEU A 112 -8.80 -5.08 8.40
C LEU A 112 -9.66 -6.22 7.85
N SER A 113 -9.54 -6.54 6.56
CA SER A 113 -10.21 -7.70 5.97
C SER A 113 -9.65 -9.02 6.49
N ILE A 114 -8.33 -9.10 6.66
CA ILE A 114 -7.66 -10.24 7.30
C ILE A 114 -8.14 -10.37 8.74
N LEU A 115 -8.17 -9.27 9.50
CA LEU A 115 -8.65 -9.24 10.87
C LEU A 115 -10.11 -9.69 10.97
N ALA A 116 -10.99 -9.21 10.08
CA ALA A 116 -12.39 -9.63 10.05
C ALA A 116 -12.56 -11.13 9.75
N LEU A 117 -11.70 -11.69 8.89
CA LEU A 117 -11.68 -13.12 8.60
C LEU A 117 -11.28 -13.94 9.83
N PHE A 118 -10.21 -13.54 10.52
CA PHE A 118 -9.75 -14.20 11.74
C PHE A 118 -10.77 -14.06 12.87
N GLU A 119 -11.37 -12.89 13.05
CA GLU A 119 -12.43 -12.64 14.03
C GLU A 119 -13.64 -13.55 13.76
N ASN A 120 -14.03 -13.72 12.49
CA ASN A 120 -15.10 -14.64 12.12
C ASN A 120 -14.77 -16.11 12.40
N ARG A 121 -13.53 -16.55 12.15
CA ARG A 121 -13.09 -17.90 12.52
C ARG A 121 -13.05 -18.10 14.03
N PHE A 122 -12.54 -17.12 14.76
CA PHE A 122 -12.46 -17.13 16.22
C PHE A 122 -13.87 -17.27 16.83
N TYR A 123 -14.84 -16.48 16.37
CA TYR A 123 -16.21 -16.55 16.84
C TYR A 123 -16.88 -17.92 16.64
N ILE A 124 -16.59 -18.57 15.51
CA ILE A 124 -17.17 -19.88 15.17
C ILE A 124 -16.53 -21.00 16.01
N ILE A 125 -15.21 -20.98 16.20
CA ILE A 125 -14.45 -22.09 16.79
C ILE A 125 -14.40 -22.01 18.33
N CYS A 126 -14.24 -20.81 18.88
CA CYS A 126 -14.02 -20.62 20.31
C CYS A 126 -15.34 -20.45 21.07
N GLU A 127 -15.39 -21.02 22.26
CA GLU A 127 -16.49 -20.87 23.22
C GLU A 127 -15.99 -20.11 24.44
N PHE A 128 -16.71 -19.07 24.85
CA PHE A 128 -16.31 -18.19 25.94
C PHE A 128 -17.52 -17.55 26.61
N SER A 129 -17.40 -17.20 27.90
CA SER A 129 -18.52 -16.77 28.75
C SER A 129 -19.30 -15.54 28.27
N TRP A 130 -18.65 -14.66 27.50
CA TRP A 130 -19.20 -13.38 27.02
C TRP A 130 -19.55 -13.41 25.52
N LYS A 131 -19.67 -14.59 24.90
CA LYS A 131 -19.93 -14.78 23.45
C LYS A 131 -21.22 -14.12 22.96
N VAL A 132 -22.29 -14.21 23.75
CA VAL A 132 -23.59 -13.57 23.45
C VAL A 132 -23.49 -12.04 23.40
N TYR A 133 -22.63 -11.46 24.23
CA TYR A 133 -22.35 -10.02 24.18
C TYR A 133 -21.48 -9.67 22.97
N TRP A 134 -20.42 -10.46 22.73
CA TRP A 134 -19.51 -10.26 21.60
C TRP A 134 -20.21 -10.35 20.25
N GLU A 135 -21.20 -11.25 20.08
CA GLU A 135 -22.00 -11.36 18.86
C GLU A 135 -22.67 -10.03 18.45
N LYS A 136 -23.13 -9.25 19.43
CA LYS A 136 -23.77 -7.95 19.20
C LYS A 136 -22.75 -6.85 18.88
N VAL A 137 -21.58 -6.90 19.52
CA VAL A 137 -20.55 -5.85 19.44
C VAL A 137 -19.60 -6.03 18.25
N ARG A 138 -19.33 -7.27 17.82
CA ARG A 138 -18.30 -7.57 16.81
C ARG A 138 -18.50 -6.84 15.47
N ARG A 139 -19.73 -6.78 14.95
CA ARG A 139 -20.00 -6.15 13.65
C ARG A 139 -19.82 -4.63 13.72
N PRO A 140 -20.44 -3.91 14.69
CA PRO A 140 -20.12 -2.49 14.94
C PRO A 140 -18.63 -2.24 15.17
N TRP A 141 -17.95 -3.12 15.90
CA TRP A 141 -16.52 -2.99 16.18
C TRP A 141 -15.68 -3.05 14.89
N ILE A 142 -15.93 -4.02 14.00
CA ILE A 142 -15.26 -4.07 12.69
C ILE A 142 -15.57 -2.81 11.88
N VAL A 143 -16.85 -2.42 11.77
CA VAL A 143 -17.25 -1.22 11.01
C VAL A 143 -16.57 0.04 11.55
N ALA A 144 -16.48 0.19 12.87
CA ALA A 144 -15.79 1.30 13.51
C ALA A 144 -14.30 1.34 13.15
N HIS A 145 -13.63 0.19 13.00
CA HIS A 145 -12.24 0.15 12.56
C HIS A 145 -12.07 0.64 11.12
N TYR A 146 -12.97 0.24 10.20
CA TYR A 146 -12.95 0.76 8.83
C TYR A 146 -13.14 2.28 8.78
N ILE A 147 -14.08 2.81 9.57
CA ILE A 147 -14.30 4.27 9.65
C ILE A 147 -13.08 4.96 10.26
N TYR A 148 -12.54 4.42 11.35
CA TYR A 148 -11.38 4.96 12.03
C TYR A 148 -10.17 5.08 11.10
N THR A 149 -9.93 4.08 10.25
CA THR A 149 -8.87 4.14 9.23
C THR A 149 -8.98 5.38 8.36
N VAL A 150 -10.17 5.70 7.85
CA VAL A 150 -10.37 6.92 7.02
C VAL A 150 -10.10 8.18 7.83
N VAL A 151 -10.62 8.23 9.06
CA VAL A 151 -10.48 9.40 9.94
C VAL A 151 -9.01 9.68 10.27
N VAL A 152 -8.20 8.65 10.49
CA VAL A 152 -6.76 8.80 10.81
C VAL A 152 -5.97 9.42 9.64
N PHE A 153 -6.40 9.20 8.40
CA PHE A 153 -5.74 9.80 7.23
C PHE A 153 -6.18 11.25 6.95
N ILE A 154 -7.27 11.74 7.55
CA ILE A 154 -7.72 13.14 7.39
C ILE A 154 -6.68 14.14 7.94
N PRO A 155 -6.15 14.00 9.18
CA PRO A 155 -5.11 14.88 9.70
C PRO A 155 -3.85 14.92 8.82
N MET A 156 -3.52 13.82 8.13
CA MET A 156 -2.37 13.77 7.22
C MET A 156 -2.53 14.83 6.12
N ALA A 157 -3.74 15.08 5.62
CA ALA A 157 -4.01 16.11 4.61
C ALA A 157 -3.73 17.54 5.09
N TYR A 158 -3.86 17.79 6.39
CA TYR A 158 -3.67 19.12 6.97
C TYR A 158 -2.26 19.34 7.53
N MET A 159 -1.52 18.25 7.79
CA MET A 159 -0.19 18.29 8.42
C MET A 159 0.95 18.21 7.42
N LEU A 160 0.71 17.87 6.15
CA LEU A 160 1.77 17.86 5.15
C LEU A 160 2.20 19.30 4.82
N PRO A 161 3.49 19.63 4.97
CA PRO A 161 4.01 20.89 4.44
C PRO A 161 3.93 20.86 2.91
N ASP A 162 3.77 22.05 2.32
CA ASP A 162 3.70 22.23 0.88
C ASP A 162 4.87 21.50 0.20
N GLN A 163 4.55 20.63 -0.76
CA GLN A 163 5.51 19.64 -1.29
C GLN A 163 6.72 20.31 -1.97
N GLU A 164 6.52 21.52 -2.50
CA GLU A 164 7.59 22.33 -3.08
C GLU A 164 8.63 22.76 -2.03
N VAL A 165 8.19 23.08 -0.81
CA VAL A 165 9.09 23.42 0.31
C VAL A 165 9.92 22.20 0.73
N ALA A 166 9.29 21.01 0.76
CA ALA A 166 9.98 19.76 1.10
C ALA A 166 11.05 19.39 0.06
N LYS A 167 10.76 19.55 -1.24
CA LYS A 167 11.73 19.35 -2.32
C LYS A 167 12.94 20.28 -2.17
N GLU A 168 12.70 21.56 -1.88
CA GLU A 168 13.77 22.54 -1.67
C GLU A 168 14.65 22.19 -0.45
N GLN A 169 14.05 21.69 0.63
CA GLN A 169 14.78 21.24 1.82
C GLN A 169 15.64 20.00 1.55
N VAL A 170 15.13 19.00 0.82
CA VAL A 170 15.91 17.81 0.44
C VAL A 170 17.10 18.20 -0.45
N LEU A 171 16.90 19.12 -1.40
CA LEU A 171 17.98 19.65 -2.25
C LEU A 171 19.03 20.39 -1.42
N LYS A 172 18.63 21.23 -0.45
CA LYS A 172 19.55 21.92 0.45
C LYS A 172 20.35 20.93 1.31
N VAL A 173 19.72 19.94 1.91
CA VAL A 173 20.40 18.90 2.72
C VAL A 173 21.35 18.06 1.87
N GLY A 174 20.93 17.66 0.66
CA GLY A 174 21.79 16.96 -0.29
C GLY A 174 23.02 17.78 -0.68
N THR A 175 22.85 19.08 -0.91
CA THR A 175 23.94 20.02 -1.24
C THR A 175 24.89 20.24 -0.06
N LEU A 176 24.36 20.36 1.17
CA LEU A 176 25.15 20.51 2.39
C LEU A 176 25.96 19.25 2.72
N ASN A 177 25.37 18.06 2.55
CA ASN A 177 26.11 16.80 2.68
C ASN A 177 27.19 16.66 1.60
N PHE A 178 26.95 17.13 0.38
CA PHE A 178 27.96 17.17 -0.66
C PHE A 178 29.10 18.14 -0.31
N GLN A 179 28.80 19.33 0.21
CA GLN A 179 29.81 20.27 0.68
C GLN A 179 30.60 19.72 1.86
N ASN A 180 29.95 19.10 2.85
CA ASN A 180 30.64 18.51 4.00
C ASN A 180 31.50 17.30 3.60
N THR A 181 31.13 16.54 2.57
CA THR A 181 31.95 15.40 2.08
C THR A 181 33.15 15.87 1.25
N VAL A 182 33.09 17.06 0.64
CA VAL A 182 34.18 17.66 -0.15
C VAL A 182 35.12 18.53 0.72
N ILE A 183 34.69 18.93 1.92
CA ILE A 183 35.45 19.81 2.84
C ILE A 183 36.23 19.04 3.93
N PHE A 184 36.14 17.71 3.99
CA PHE A 184 37.12 16.91 4.74
C PHE A 184 38.28 16.50 3.81
N PRO A 185 39.45 17.16 3.89
CA PRO A 185 40.67 16.73 3.21
C PRO A 185 41.23 15.41 3.77
#